data_AF-A0A7Y2MU23-F1
#
_entry.id   AF-A0A7Y2MU23-F1
#
_cell.length_a   1.000
_cell.length_b   1.000
_cell.length_c   1.000
_cell.angle_alpha   90.00
_cell.angle_beta   90.00
_cell.angle_gamma   90.00
#
_symmetry.space_group_name_H-M   'P 1'
#
loop_
_entity.id
_entity.type
_entity.pdbx_description
1 polymer ?
#
loop_
_entity_poly.entity_id
_entity_poly.type
_entity_poly.pdbx_seq_one_letter_code
_entity_poly.pdbx_strand_id
1 'polypeptide(L)'
;GQALAEVGVASFRWEFPYMAAGRRRPDRAPVAVAAVRRAVARAAEIRDERWPDLPLLAGGKSFGGRMTSTAAAERPLGGVAGLVFVGFPLHPARKPGVDRAAHLADVSIPMLFLQGTRDALAGLDLLRPVLDDLGSSVTLHLEEDADHGFHVRKRSGRDDDAVRASMAEAVHRWLESV
;
A
#
# COMPACT_ATOMS: atom_id res chain seq x y z
N GLY A 1 3.42 -9.39 6.29
CA GLY A 1 2.95 -10.76 6.55
C GLY A 1 3.46 -11.16 7.91
N GLN A 2 4.56 -11.91 7.96
CA GLN A 2 5.19 -12.28 9.24
C GLN A 2 5.58 -11.07 10.10
N ALA A 3 6.33 -10.10 9.53
CA ALA A 3 6.69 -8.87 10.27
C ALA A 3 5.48 -8.08 10.80
N LEU A 4 4.33 -8.12 10.11
CA LEU A 4 3.10 -7.49 10.61
C LEU A 4 2.52 -8.26 11.80
N ALA A 5 2.54 -9.59 11.74
CA ALA A 5 2.06 -10.42 12.84
C ALA A 5 2.93 -10.26 14.10
N GLU A 6 4.24 -10.07 13.95
CA GLU A 6 5.19 -9.82 15.04
C GLU A 6 4.87 -8.53 15.81
N VAL A 7 4.22 -7.55 15.18
CA VAL A 7 3.74 -6.30 15.80
C VAL A 7 2.22 -6.31 16.04
N GLY A 8 1.58 -7.48 16.06
CA GLY A 8 0.16 -7.62 16.40
C GLY A 8 -0.83 -7.25 15.29
N VAL A 9 -0.38 -7.11 14.03
CA VAL A 9 -1.23 -6.79 12.88
C VAL A 9 -1.55 -8.06 12.09
N ALA A 10 -2.81 -8.50 12.17
CA ALA A 10 -3.31 -9.62 11.38
C ALA A 10 -3.29 -9.31 9.86
N SER A 11 -3.00 -10.31 9.04
CA SER A 11 -2.89 -10.14 7.58
C SER A 11 -3.84 -11.09 6.84
N PHE A 12 -4.74 -10.53 6.03
CA PHE A 12 -5.48 -11.28 5.01
C PHE A 12 -4.77 -11.12 3.66
N ARG A 13 -4.31 -12.23 3.06
CA ARG A 13 -3.64 -12.23 1.74
C ARG A 13 -4.46 -13.01 0.73
N TRP A 14 -4.44 -12.54 -0.50
CA TRP A 14 -5.19 -13.10 -1.62
C TRP A 14 -4.41 -12.88 -2.91
N GLU A 15 -4.81 -13.56 -3.98
CA GLU A 15 -4.16 -13.47 -5.28
C GLU A 15 -5.04 -12.73 -6.29
N PHE A 16 -4.44 -11.81 -7.05
CA PHE A 16 -5.10 -11.25 -8.22
C PHE A 16 -5.38 -12.35 -9.27
N PRO A 17 -6.40 -12.21 -10.12
CA PRO A 17 -6.74 -13.22 -11.14
C PRO A 17 -5.56 -13.60 -12.03
N TYR A 18 -4.71 -12.64 -12.43
CA TYR A 18 -3.51 -12.94 -13.21
C TYR A 18 -2.49 -13.80 -12.45
N MET A 19 -2.37 -13.63 -11.13
CA MET A 19 -1.44 -14.42 -10.31
C MET A 19 -1.96 -15.85 -10.15
N ALA A 20 -3.24 -16.02 -9.81
CA ALA A 20 -3.88 -17.32 -9.69
C ALA A 20 -3.84 -18.11 -11.02
N ALA A 21 -3.84 -17.40 -12.15
CA ALA A 21 -3.68 -17.97 -13.48
C ALA A 21 -2.20 -18.17 -13.92
N GLY A 22 -1.22 -17.90 -13.05
CA GLY A 22 0.22 -18.01 -13.35
C GLY A 22 0.72 -17.03 -14.43
N ARG A 23 -0.04 -15.99 -14.75
CA ARG A 23 0.32 -15.01 -15.80
C ARG A 23 1.33 -14.00 -15.26
N ARG A 24 2.26 -13.56 -16.10
CA ARG A 24 3.24 -12.51 -15.72
C ARG A 24 2.67 -11.09 -15.80
N ARG A 25 1.76 -10.84 -16.75
CA ARG A 25 1.22 -9.51 -17.01
C ARG A 25 0.07 -9.23 -16.03
N PRO A 26 0.12 -8.12 -15.27
CA PRO A 26 -0.98 -7.74 -14.41
C PRO A 26 -2.29 -7.57 -15.18
N ASP A 27 -3.40 -7.79 -14.48
CA ASP A 27 -4.73 -7.55 -15.04
C ASP A 27 -4.93 -6.07 -15.40
N ARG A 28 -5.86 -5.83 -16.32
CA ARG A 28 -6.34 -4.46 -16.59
C ARG A 28 -7.02 -3.91 -15.34
N ALA A 29 -6.96 -2.60 -15.15
CA ALA A 29 -7.47 -1.93 -13.95
C ALA A 29 -8.88 -2.36 -13.55
N PRO A 30 -9.89 -2.47 -14.46
CA PRO A 30 -11.24 -2.88 -14.06
C PRO A 30 -11.30 -4.27 -13.41
N VAL A 31 -10.52 -5.23 -13.91
CA VAL A 31 -10.47 -6.60 -13.37
C VAL A 31 -9.78 -6.60 -12.01
N ALA A 32 -8.67 -5.88 -11.90
CA ALA A 32 -7.91 -5.81 -10.64
C ALA A 32 -8.71 -5.07 -9.54
N VAL A 33 -9.37 -3.96 -9.87
CA VAL A 33 -10.24 -3.21 -8.96
C VAL A 33 -11.42 -4.07 -8.49
N ALA A 34 -12.08 -4.80 -9.40
CA ALA A 34 -13.16 -5.72 -9.02
C ALA A 34 -12.65 -6.82 -8.07
N ALA A 35 -11.44 -7.33 -8.29
CA ALA A 35 -10.83 -8.33 -7.43
C ALA A 35 -10.49 -7.75 -6.03
N VAL A 36 -9.96 -6.53 -5.96
CA VAL A 36 -9.73 -5.82 -4.69
C VAL A 36 -11.03 -5.72 -3.89
N ARG A 37 -12.13 -5.25 -4.53
CA ARG A 37 -13.41 -5.10 -3.83
C ARG A 37 -13.92 -6.41 -3.25
N ARG A 38 -13.80 -7.52 -3.99
CA ARG A 38 -14.17 -8.86 -3.50
C ARG A 38 -13.31 -9.28 -2.32
N ALA A 39 -12.01 -9.04 -2.38
CA ALA A 39 -11.09 -9.38 -1.31
C ALA A 39 -11.36 -8.56 -0.03
N VAL A 40 -11.62 -7.26 -0.18
CA VAL A 40 -11.98 -6.38 0.95
C VAL A 40 -13.31 -6.80 1.57
N ALA A 41 -14.34 -7.08 0.76
CA ALA A 41 -15.62 -7.57 1.27
C ALA A 41 -15.43 -8.88 2.05
N ARG A 42 -14.62 -9.81 1.53
CA ARG A 42 -14.35 -11.07 2.24
C ARG A 42 -13.56 -10.85 3.54
N ALA A 43 -12.59 -9.94 3.54
CA ALA A 43 -11.85 -9.60 4.75
C ALA A 43 -12.76 -8.93 5.81
N ALA A 44 -13.68 -8.07 5.37
CA ALA A 44 -14.69 -7.45 6.23
C ALA A 44 -15.61 -8.49 6.87
N GLU A 45 -16.15 -9.44 6.10
CA GLU A 45 -16.97 -10.54 6.63
C GLU A 45 -16.23 -11.34 7.72
N ILE A 46 -14.96 -11.70 7.47
CA ILE A 46 -14.15 -12.47 8.44
C ILE A 46 -13.88 -11.65 9.71
N ARG A 47 -13.58 -10.35 9.54
CA ARG A 47 -13.38 -9.40 10.64
C ARG A 47 -14.65 -9.26 11.47
N ASP A 48 -15.81 -9.07 10.84
CA ASP A 48 -17.11 -8.95 11.53
C ASP A 48 -17.48 -10.22 12.31
N GLU A 49 -17.19 -11.40 11.76
CA GLU A 49 -17.50 -12.68 12.39
C GLU A 49 -16.61 -12.99 13.61
N ARG A 50 -15.32 -12.64 13.55
CA ARG A 50 -14.32 -13.11 14.52
C ARG A 50 -13.73 -12.03 15.40
N TRP A 51 -13.66 -10.81 14.90
CA TRP A 51 -12.97 -9.68 15.52
C TRP A 51 -13.67 -8.34 15.17
N PRO A 52 -14.96 -8.18 15.51
CA PRO A 52 -15.79 -7.06 15.05
C PRO A 52 -15.23 -5.68 15.45
N ASP A 53 -14.48 -5.62 16.56
CA ASP A 53 -13.91 -4.38 17.09
C ASP A 53 -12.57 -3.99 16.45
N LEU A 54 -11.99 -4.83 15.58
CA LEU A 54 -10.71 -4.51 14.95
C LEU A 54 -10.89 -3.61 13.71
N PRO A 55 -10.07 -2.56 13.57
CA PRO A 55 -10.06 -1.76 12.35
C PRO A 55 -9.57 -2.61 11.18
N LEU A 56 -10.18 -2.42 10.01
CA LEU A 56 -9.74 -3.06 8.77
C LEU A 56 -8.95 -2.06 7.93
N LEU A 57 -7.72 -2.41 7.60
CA LEU A 57 -6.93 -1.70 6.59
C LEU A 57 -7.00 -2.43 5.26
N ALA A 58 -6.87 -1.68 4.17
CA ALA A 58 -6.67 -2.23 2.84
C ALA A 58 -5.38 -1.68 2.23
N GLY A 59 -4.75 -2.41 1.33
CA GLY A 59 -3.48 -1.94 0.80
C GLY A 59 -2.80 -2.91 -0.13
N GLY A 60 -1.54 -2.63 -0.40
CA GLY A 60 -0.71 -3.57 -1.14
C GLY A 60 0.59 -2.97 -1.64
N LYS A 61 1.45 -3.88 -2.14
CA LYS A 61 2.72 -3.51 -2.76
C LYS A 61 2.49 -3.03 -4.20
N SER A 62 3.08 -1.90 -4.56
CA SER A 62 3.17 -1.44 -5.95
C SER A 62 1.82 -1.45 -6.68
N PHE A 63 1.66 -2.31 -7.70
CA PHE A 63 0.42 -2.52 -8.44
C PHE A 63 -0.79 -2.75 -7.52
N GLY A 64 -0.65 -3.54 -6.45
CA GLY A 64 -1.73 -3.81 -5.51
C GLY A 64 -2.20 -2.54 -4.81
N GLY A 65 -1.29 -1.73 -4.28
CA GLY A 65 -1.62 -0.45 -3.64
C GLY A 65 -2.30 0.53 -4.61
N ARG A 66 -1.84 0.57 -5.87
CA ARG A 66 -2.48 1.40 -6.91
C ARG A 66 -3.91 0.93 -7.20
N MET A 67 -4.14 -0.37 -7.36
CA MET A 67 -5.50 -0.87 -7.62
C MET A 67 -6.42 -0.72 -6.41
N THR A 68 -5.88 -0.79 -5.19
CA THR A 68 -6.64 -0.54 -3.96
C THR A 68 -7.07 0.91 -3.84
N SER A 69 -6.17 1.86 -4.06
CA SER A 69 -6.52 3.29 -4.06
C SER A 69 -7.44 3.67 -5.21
N THR A 70 -7.26 3.11 -6.42
CA THR A 70 -8.22 3.30 -7.53
C THR A 70 -9.60 2.79 -7.14
N ALA A 71 -9.69 1.62 -6.49
CA ALA A 71 -10.96 1.12 -6.00
C ALA A 71 -11.60 2.05 -4.97
N ALA A 72 -10.82 2.57 -4.01
CA ALA A 72 -11.32 3.49 -2.99
C ALA A 72 -11.79 4.83 -3.59
N ALA A 73 -11.05 5.37 -4.56
CA ALA A 73 -11.36 6.59 -5.29
C ALA A 73 -12.66 6.48 -6.11
N GLU A 74 -12.88 5.34 -6.79
CA GLU A 74 -14.11 5.13 -7.56
C GLU A 74 -15.34 5.08 -6.66
N ARG A 75 -15.27 4.34 -5.54
CA ARG A 75 -16.31 4.23 -4.51
C ARG A 75 -15.70 3.73 -3.21
N PRO A 76 -16.15 4.24 -2.04
CA PRO A 76 -15.64 3.82 -0.74
C PRO A 76 -15.56 2.30 -0.57
N LEU A 77 -14.47 1.84 0.05
CA LEU A 77 -14.29 0.46 0.45
C LEU A 77 -14.94 0.27 1.83
N GLY A 78 -16.11 -0.37 1.87
CA GLY A 78 -16.91 -0.50 3.09
C GLY A 78 -16.13 -1.10 4.27
N GLY A 79 -16.19 -0.42 5.42
CA GLY A 79 -15.55 -0.86 6.66
C GLY A 79 -14.02 -0.76 6.67
N VAL A 80 -13.39 -0.13 5.67
CA VAL A 80 -11.94 0.12 5.65
C VAL A 80 -11.64 1.46 6.31
N ALA A 81 -10.82 1.43 7.36
CA ALA A 81 -10.45 2.62 8.14
C ALA A 81 -9.29 3.40 7.50
N GLY A 82 -8.43 2.75 6.72
CA GLY A 82 -7.30 3.40 6.07
C GLY A 82 -6.62 2.54 5.00
N LEU A 83 -5.82 3.20 4.15
CA LEU A 83 -5.04 2.55 3.10
C LEU A 83 -3.55 2.51 3.42
N VAL A 84 -2.90 1.37 3.19
CA VAL A 84 -1.44 1.22 3.34
C VAL A 84 -0.80 0.84 2.01
N PHE A 85 0.13 1.66 1.54
CA PHE A 85 0.85 1.45 0.29
C PHE A 85 2.31 1.10 0.57
N VAL A 86 2.75 -0.03 0.01
CA VAL A 86 4.15 -0.48 0.11
C VAL A 86 4.84 -0.22 -1.23
N GLY A 87 5.59 0.87 -1.33
CA GLY A 87 6.21 1.36 -2.57
C GLY A 87 5.15 1.73 -3.61
N PHE A 88 4.44 2.85 -3.41
CA PHE A 88 3.40 3.29 -4.35
C PHE A 88 4.04 3.80 -5.64
N PRO A 89 3.66 3.29 -6.83
CA PRO A 89 4.32 3.68 -8.06
C PRO A 89 3.62 4.89 -8.71
N LEU A 90 4.23 6.06 -8.65
CA LEU A 90 3.73 7.29 -9.31
C LEU A 90 3.72 7.17 -10.84
N HIS A 91 4.63 6.36 -11.40
CA HIS A 91 4.75 6.20 -12.83
C HIS A 91 5.31 4.83 -13.26
N PRO A 92 5.21 4.45 -14.55
CA PRO A 92 5.90 3.28 -15.09
C PRO A 92 7.43 3.44 -15.05
N ALA A 93 8.15 2.33 -15.03
CA ALA A 93 9.61 2.34 -15.13
C ALA A 93 10.08 3.13 -16.37
N ARG A 94 11.10 3.98 -16.19
CA ARG A 94 11.71 4.81 -17.25
C ARG A 94 10.77 5.85 -17.88
N LYS A 95 9.66 6.19 -17.22
CA LYS A 95 8.75 7.26 -17.64
C LYS A 95 8.36 8.14 -16.45
N PRO A 96 9.28 8.97 -15.91
CA PRO A 96 9.00 9.82 -14.75
C PRO A 96 7.75 10.69 -14.94
N GLY A 97 6.94 10.80 -13.89
CA GLY A 97 5.67 11.53 -13.90
C GLY A 97 4.80 11.16 -12.70
N VAL A 98 3.57 11.69 -12.66
CA VAL A 98 2.63 11.50 -11.54
C VAL A 98 1.27 10.93 -11.99
N ASP A 99 1.17 10.46 -13.23
CA ASP A 99 -0.09 10.01 -13.85
C ASP A 99 -0.82 8.92 -13.07
N ARG A 100 -0.11 8.12 -12.25
CA ARG A 100 -0.71 7.05 -11.44
C ARG A 100 -1.20 7.51 -10.07
N ALA A 101 -1.08 8.80 -9.76
CA ALA A 101 -1.48 9.39 -8.48
C ALA A 101 -2.72 10.28 -8.57
N ALA A 102 -3.17 10.66 -9.76
CA ALA A 102 -4.27 11.61 -9.94
C ALA A 102 -5.56 11.23 -9.17
N HIS A 103 -5.89 9.93 -9.13
CA HIS A 103 -7.08 9.43 -8.41
C HIS A 103 -6.96 9.49 -6.89
N LEU A 104 -5.78 9.75 -6.32
CA LEU A 104 -5.61 9.79 -4.87
C LEU A 104 -6.37 10.95 -4.23
N ALA A 105 -6.63 12.04 -4.97
CA ALA A 105 -7.42 13.17 -4.51
C ALA A 105 -8.90 12.79 -4.21
N ASP A 106 -9.39 11.71 -4.81
CA ASP A 106 -10.76 11.22 -4.61
C ASP A 106 -10.86 10.19 -3.46
N VAL A 107 -9.74 9.89 -2.78
CA VAL A 107 -9.74 8.96 -1.63
C VAL A 107 -10.05 9.72 -0.34
N SER A 108 -11.16 9.36 0.30
CA SER A 108 -11.68 10.06 1.49
C SER A 108 -11.26 9.47 2.84
N ILE A 109 -10.33 8.52 2.86
CA ILE A 109 -9.84 7.85 4.09
C ILE A 109 -8.33 8.03 4.23
N PRO A 110 -7.78 7.97 5.47
CA PRO A 110 -6.35 8.11 5.71
C PRO A 110 -5.49 7.17 4.86
N MET A 111 -4.33 7.66 4.41
CA MET A 111 -3.39 6.90 3.56
C MET A 111 -1.97 6.93 4.14
N LEU A 112 -1.39 5.75 4.36
CA LEU A 112 0.02 5.55 4.73
C LEU A 112 0.83 5.12 3.51
N PHE A 113 1.88 5.89 3.21
CA PHE A 113 2.89 5.56 2.20
C PHE A 113 4.16 5.07 2.89
N LEU A 114 4.47 3.79 2.71
CA LEU A 114 5.77 3.21 3.04
C LEU A 114 6.62 3.26 1.77
N GLN A 115 7.72 4.01 1.80
CA GLN A 115 8.43 4.35 0.57
C GLN A 115 9.94 4.29 0.73
N GLY A 116 10.63 3.59 -0.16
CA GLY A 116 12.10 3.61 -0.21
C GLY A 116 12.61 4.93 -0.80
N THR A 117 13.66 5.52 -0.21
CA THR A 117 14.21 6.81 -0.69
C THR A 117 14.90 6.71 -2.06
N ARG A 118 15.14 5.49 -2.56
CA ARG A 118 15.71 5.19 -3.88
C ARG A 118 14.72 4.53 -4.85
N ASP A 119 13.42 4.62 -4.58
CA ASP A 119 12.42 4.03 -5.47
C ASP A 119 12.38 4.75 -6.83
N ALA A 120 12.77 4.03 -7.88
CA ALA A 120 12.79 4.53 -9.25
C ALA A 120 11.40 4.70 -9.89
N LEU A 121 10.32 4.31 -9.22
CA LEU A 121 8.93 4.50 -9.64
C LEU A 121 8.23 5.64 -8.90
N ALA A 122 8.89 6.21 -7.89
CA ALA A 122 8.38 7.30 -7.06
C ALA A 122 9.54 8.06 -6.40
N GLY A 123 10.31 8.80 -7.21
CA GLY A 123 11.34 9.71 -6.71
C GLY A 123 10.74 10.72 -5.72
N LEU A 124 11.46 11.04 -4.65
CA LEU A 124 10.95 11.91 -3.58
C LEU A 124 10.65 13.34 -4.05
N ASP A 125 11.33 13.78 -5.11
CA ASP A 125 11.09 15.04 -5.81
C ASP A 125 9.71 15.09 -6.48
N LEU A 126 9.16 13.93 -6.89
CA LEU A 126 7.81 13.80 -7.43
C LEU A 126 6.79 13.45 -6.34
N LEU A 127 7.17 12.59 -5.39
CA LEU A 127 6.25 12.09 -4.38
C LEU A 127 5.84 13.17 -3.39
N ARG A 128 6.79 13.94 -2.84
CA ARG A 128 6.49 14.93 -1.80
C ARG A 128 5.45 15.96 -2.26
N PRO A 129 5.58 16.61 -3.44
CA PRO A 129 4.54 17.52 -3.93
C PRO A 129 3.16 16.88 -4.06
N VAL A 130 3.10 15.64 -4.56
CA VAL A 130 1.83 14.90 -4.67
C VAL A 130 1.19 14.69 -3.30
N LEU A 131 1.97 14.34 -2.28
CA LEU A 131 1.42 14.10 -0.95
C LEU A 131 1.07 15.42 -0.24
N ASP A 132 1.84 16.48 -0.46
CA ASP A 132 1.55 17.82 0.07
C ASP A 132 0.21 18.35 -0.45
N ASP A 133 -0.09 18.13 -1.75
CA ASP A 133 -1.37 18.49 -2.38
C ASP A 133 -2.58 17.71 -1.81
N LEU A 134 -2.35 16.49 -1.30
CA LEU A 134 -3.39 15.66 -0.66
C LEU A 134 -3.68 16.09 0.79
N GLY A 135 -2.77 16.83 1.41
CA GLY A 135 -2.94 17.39 2.75
C GLY A 135 -2.79 16.38 3.90
N SER A 136 -3.40 16.69 5.05
CA SER A 136 -3.15 16.01 6.33
C SER A 136 -3.72 14.59 6.43
N SER A 137 -4.46 14.10 5.43
CA SER A 137 -4.97 12.73 5.38
C SER A 137 -3.89 11.70 4.98
N VAL A 138 -2.68 12.17 4.68
CA VAL A 138 -1.56 11.34 4.23
C VAL A 138 -0.44 11.31 5.25
N THR A 139 0.12 10.12 5.46
CA THR A 139 1.35 9.90 6.23
C THR A 139 2.41 9.26 5.34
N LEU A 140 3.64 9.78 5.38
CA LEU A 140 4.79 9.23 4.64
C LEU A 140 5.83 8.69 5.63
N HIS A 141 6.14 7.41 5.51
CA HIS A 141 7.25 6.76 6.20
C HIS A 141 8.30 6.32 5.19
N LEU A 142 9.54 6.76 5.40
CA LEU A 142 10.66 6.55 4.49
C LEU A 142 11.59 5.44 4.98
N GLU A 143 11.91 4.52 4.08
CA GLU A 143 13.00 3.57 4.28
C GLU A 143 14.26 4.07 3.58
N GLU A 144 15.21 4.55 4.39
CA GLU A 144 16.47 5.10 3.89
C GLU A 144 17.29 4.08 3.11
N ASP A 145 17.85 4.52 1.98
CA ASP A 145 18.66 3.72 1.04
C ASP A 145 17.92 2.54 0.37
N ALA A 146 16.63 2.36 0.64
CA ALA A 146 15.81 1.27 0.09
C ALA A 146 15.28 1.59 -1.32
N ASP A 147 15.27 0.60 -2.21
CA ASP A 147 14.66 0.69 -3.54
C ASP A 147 13.18 0.26 -3.57
N HIS A 148 12.57 0.13 -4.76
CA HIS A 148 11.17 -0.32 -4.91
C HIS A 148 10.91 -1.75 -4.39
N GLY A 149 11.95 -2.58 -4.33
CA GLY A 149 11.94 -3.90 -3.73
C GLY A 149 12.10 -3.88 -2.22
N PHE A 150 12.43 -2.71 -1.66
CA PHE A 150 12.92 -2.51 -0.29
C PHE A 150 14.30 -3.15 -0.04
N HIS A 151 15.09 -3.33 -1.09
CA HIS A 151 16.49 -3.71 -0.95
C HIS A 151 17.33 -2.47 -0.63
N VAL A 152 18.10 -2.56 0.45
CA VAL A 152 19.00 -1.48 0.90
C VAL A 152 20.41 -1.65 0.37
N ARG A 153 21.16 -0.55 0.30
CA ARG A 153 22.59 -0.62 -0.04
C ARG A 153 23.36 -1.36 1.06
N LYS A 154 24.36 -2.16 0.69
CA LYS A 154 25.24 -2.85 1.66
C LYS A 154 25.84 -1.92 2.72
N ARG A 155 26.18 -0.69 2.34
CA ARG A 155 26.75 0.32 3.24
C ARG A 155 25.79 0.83 4.32
N SER A 156 24.49 0.57 4.19
CA SER A 156 23.48 0.96 5.19
C SER A 156 23.60 0.15 6.48
N GLY A 157 24.26 -1.01 6.45
CA GLY A 157 24.35 -1.93 7.59
C GLY A 157 23.03 -2.64 7.94
N ARG A 158 21.96 -2.39 7.19
CA ARG A 158 20.64 -3.03 7.34
C ARG A 158 20.48 -4.15 6.33
N ASP A 159 19.68 -5.14 6.68
CA ASP A 159 19.18 -6.16 5.76
C ASP A 159 17.69 -5.96 5.46
N ASP A 160 17.15 -6.77 4.55
CA ASP A 160 15.76 -6.70 4.13
C ASP A 160 14.77 -7.00 5.29
N ASP A 161 15.19 -7.80 6.27
CA ASP A 161 14.34 -8.15 7.42
C ASP A 161 14.21 -6.98 8.39
N ALA A 162 15.30 -6.26 8.67
CA ALA A 162 15.28 -5.02 9.43
C ALA A 162 14.43 -3.94 8.74
N VAL A 163 14.41 -3.90 7.41
CA VAL A 163 13.53 -2.99 6.64
C VAL A 163 12.07 -3.40 6.76
N ARG A 164 11.77 -4.70 6.67
CA ARG A 164 10.40 -5.22 6.86
C ARG A 164 9.86 -5.00 8.27
N ALA A 165 10.71 -5.17 9.30
CA ALA A 165 10.35 -4.91 10.69
C ALA A 165 10.01 -3.42 10.89
N SER A 166 10.90 -2.51 10.42
CA SER A 166 10.67 -1.06 10.46
C SER A 166 9.35 -0.64 9.78
N MET A 167 9.07 -1.19 8.59
CA MET A 167 7.79 -0.94 7.91
C MET A 167 6.58 -1.47 8.69
N ALA A 168 6.70 -2.65 9.30
CA ALA A 168 5.61 -3.22 10.09
C ALA A 168 5.30 -2.38 11.32
N GLU A 169 6.33 -1.93 12.05
CA GLU A 169 6.16 -1.00 13.16
C GLU A 169 5.54 0.33 12.73
N ALA A 170 5.91 0.85 11.55
CA ALA A 170 5.29 2.06 11.01
C ALA A 170 3.80 1.88 10.76
N VAL A 171 3.37 0.72 10.25
CA VAL A 171 1.94 0.38 10.11
C VAL A 171 1.27 0.30 11.48
N HIS A 172 1.89 -0.37 12.46
CA HIS A 172 1.34 -0.51 13.81
C HIS A 172 1.15 0.85 14.51
N ARG A 173 2.15 1.74 14.48
CA ARG A 173 2.03 3.09 15.05
C ARG A 173 0.98 3.92 14.33
N TRP A 174 0.89 3.81 13.01
CA TRP A 174 -0.09 4.55 12.23
C TRP A 174 -1.52 4.09 12.51
N LEU A 175 -1.73 2.79 12.77
CA LEU A 175 -3.02 2.24 13.18
C LEU A 175 -3.57 2.91 14.46
N GLU A 176 -2.71 3.36 15.37
CA GLU A 176 -3.14 4.08 16.59
C GLU A 176 -3.67 5.49 16.30
N SER A 177 -3.43 6.02 15.11
CA SER A 177 -3.87 7.36 14.68
C SER A 177 -5.10 7.35 13.76
N VAL A 178 -5.64 6.18 13.43
CA VAL A 178 -6.73 5.97 12.46
C VAL A 178 -8.02 5.55 13.16
#